data_AF-A0A438BZ30-F1
#
_entry.id   AF-A0A438BZ30-F1
#
_cell.length_a   1.000
_cell.length_b   1.000
_cell.length_c   1.000
_cell.angle_alpha   90.00
_cell.angle_beta   90.00
_cell.angle_gamma   90.00
#
_symmetry.space_group_name_H-M   'P 1'
#
loop_
_entity.id
_entity.type
_entity.pdbx_description
1 polymer ?
#
loop_
_entity_poly.entity_id
_entity_poly.type
_entity_poly.pdbx_seq_one_letter_code
_entity_poly.pdbx_strand_id
1 'polypeptide(L)'
;MKNAKATVDHLEQADSSSSEEEEEIERELADVTFEELQKARSDGSHSVYRMPKSEKKGGRPNKNRPMEVSSKKPVSRFRETIQVPKRVVRDPRFESLCGTLDADGFRKRYNFLYETELPAEREGLKKELKKANDPKVIEELKNQISWIDKQLKSGSVKHTDSKILAEHKKKEREATKQGKRPFYIKKCNVCISLPPYSLSIPVF
;
A
#
# COMPACT_ATOMS: atom_id res chain seq x y z
N MET A 1 -86.53 -1.04 -35.29
CA MET A 1 -86.12 -1.08 -36.71
C MET A 1 -85.72 0.32 -37.15
N LYS A 2 -84.45 0.48 -37.54
CA LYS A 2 -83.83 1.45 -38.47
C LYS A 2 -82.38 1.68 -38.02
N ASN A 3 -81.49 1.43 -38.96
CA ASN A 3 -80.04 1.26 -38.83
C ASN A 3 -79.29 2.60 -38.91
N ALA A 4 -77.94 2.48 -38.87
CA ALA A 4 -76.90 3.39 -39.37
C ALA A 4 -76.38 4.41 -38.32
N LYS A 5 -75.07 4.73 -38.23
CA LYS A 5 -73.86 4.33 -38.95
C LYS A 5 -72.63 4.85 -38.16
N ALA A 6 -71.51 4.19 -38.39
CA ALA A 6 -70.19 4.38 -37.81
C ALA A 6 -69.60 5.79 -37.91
N THR A 7 -68.68 6.08 -36.98
CA THR A 7 -67.40 6.76 -37.24
C THR A 7 -66.36 6.19 -36.27
N VAL A 8 -65.56 5.25 -36.78
CA VAL A 8 -64.23 4.91 -36.26
C VAL A 8 -63.30 5.61 -37.23
N ASP A 9 -62.55 6.61 -36.76
CA ASP A 9 -61.38 7.16 -37.45
C ASP A 9 -60.59 7.97 -36.43
N HIS A 10 -59.56 7.37 -35.84
CA HIS A 10 -58.29 8.03 -35.56
C HIS A 10 -57.28 7.00 -35.04
N LEU A 11 -56.76 6.14 -35.93
CA LEU A 11 -55.65 5.27 -35.57
C LEU A 11 -54.76 4.98 -36.78
N GLU A 12 -54.29 6.01 -37.47
CA GLU A 12 -53.14 5.91 -38.38
C GLU A 12 -52.33 7.20 -38.32
N GLN A 13 -51.49 7.31 -37.29
CA GLN A 13 -50.54 8.43 -37.14
C GLN A 13 -49.41 8.02 -36.20
N ALA A 14 -48.68 6.97 -36.55
CA ALA A 14 -47.46 6.58 -35.84
C ALA A 14 -46.40 5.93 -36.75
N ASP A 15 -46.82 5.25 -37.84
CA ASP A 15 -45.86 4.59 -38.74
C ASP A 15 -45.39 5.46 -39.91
N SER A 16 -46.08 6.57 -40.25
CA SER A 16 -45.68 7.43 -41.39
C SER A 16 -44.49 8.35 -41.11
N SER A 17 -44.17 8.61 -39.83
CA SER A 17 -43.12 9.58 -39.46
C SER A 17 -41.71 8.99 -39.56
N SER A 18 -41.56 7.67 -39.46
CA SER A 18 -40.24 7.03 -39.47
C SER A 18 -39.69 6.86 -40.89
N SER A 19 -40.56 6.62 -41.87
CA SER A 19 -40.16 6.40 -43.26
C SER A 19 -39.73 7.68 -43.98
N GLU A 20 -40.36 8.82 -43.68
CA GLU A 20 -40.00 10.11 -44.28
C GLU A 20 -38.63 10.61 -43.77
N GLU A 21 -38.31 10.37 -42.49
CA GLU A 21 -37.00 10.69 -41.92
C GLU A 21 -35.87 9.82 -42.52
N GLU A 22 -36.14 8.54 -42.81
CA GLU A 22 -35.17 7.65 -43.46
C GLU A 22 -34.85 8.09 -44.90
N GLU A 23 -35.86 8.49 -45.67
CA GLU A 23 -35.68 8.99 -47.04
C GLU A 23 -34.94 10.33 -47.10
N GLU A 24 -35.10 11.20 -46.10
CA GLU A 24 -34.38 12.47 -46.01
C GLU A 24 -32.89 12.24 -45.71
N ILE A 25 -32.59 11.29 -44.81
CA ILE A 25 -31.21 10.90 -44.49
C ILE A 25 -30.50 10.27 -45.70
N GLU A 26 -31.18 9.44 -46.49
CA GLU A 26 -30.59 8.85 -47.70
C GLU A 26 -30.21 9.90 -48.75
N ARG A 27 -31.03 10.94 -48.92
CA ARG A 27 -30.74 12.06 -49.84
C ARG A 27 -29.55 12.88 -49.35
N GLU A 28 -29.47 13.16 -48.05
CA GLU A 28 -28.34 13.88 -47.47
C GLU A 28 -27.03 13.07 -47.58
N LEU A 29 -27.08 11.75 -47.37
CA LEU A 29 -25.89 10.89 -47.47
C LEU A 29 -25.38 10.70 -48.90
N ALA A 30 -26.23 10.88 -49.91
CA ALA A 30 -25.85 10.77 -51.31
C ALA A 30 -24.87 11.87 -51.75
N ASP A 31 -24.93 13.04 -51.12
CA ASP A 31 -24.08 14.19 -51.42
C ASP A 31 -22.77 14.21 -50.61
N VAL A 32 -22.64 13.36 -49.58
CA VAL A 32 -21.46 13.32 -48.71
C VAL A 32 -20.40 12.37 -49.27
N THR A 33 -19.17 12.86 -49.39
CA THR A 33 -18.06 12.05 -49.92
C THR A 33 -17.60 10.99 -48.92
N PHE A 34 -17.10 9.86 -49.42
CA PHE A 34 -16.64 8.73 -48.59
C PHE A 34 -15.55 9.11 -47.57
N GLU A 35 -14.67 10.04 -47.93
CA GLU A 35 -13.61 10.55 -47.06
C GLU A 35 -14.19 11.29 -45.83
N GLU A 36 -15.27 12.04 -46.04
CA GLU A 36 -15.95 12.81 -45.00
C GLU A 36 -16.68 11.90 -43.99
N LEU A 37 -17.28 10.81 -44.49
CA LEU A 37 -17.89 9.77 -43.64
C LEU A 37 -16.85 9.05 -42.77
N GLN A 38 -15.69 8.74 -43.34
CA GLN A 38 -14.61 8.09 -42.60
C GLN A 38 -14.05 9.00 -41.51
N LYS A 39 -13.96 10.31 -41.78
CA LYS A 39 -13.55 11.33 -40.82
C LYS A 39 -14.56 11.51 -39.68
N ALA A 40 -15.86 11.58 -39.99
CA ALA A 40 -16.92 11.67 -38.98
C ALA A 40 -16.94 10.46 -38.03
N ARG A 41 -16.63 9.26 -38.56
CA ARG A 41 -16.49 8.04 -37.74
C ARG A 41 -15.27 8.07 -36.83
N SER A 42 -14.14 8.60 -37.28
CA SER A 42 -12.93 8.73 -36.45
C SER A 42 -13.04 9.82 -35.38
N ASP A 43 -13.84 10.86 -35.62
CA ASP A 43 -13.98 11.99 -34.70
C ASP A 43 -14.77 11.61 -33.42
N GLY A 44 -15.45 10.46 -33.40
CA GLY A 44 -16.10 9.90 -32.21
C GLY A 44 -17.25 10.74 -31.64
N SER A 45 -17.56 11.88 -32.25
CA SER A 45 -18.57 12.85 -31.83
C SER A 45 -20.00 12.35 -32.01
N HIS A 46 -20.20 11.33 -32.86
CA HIS A 46 -21.50 10.74 -33.14
C HIS A 46 -21.94 9.69 -32.10
N SER A 47 -21.09 9.30 -31.14
CA SER A 47 -21.51 8.40 -30.04
C SER A 47 -22.26 9.13 -28.93
N VAL A 48 -23.20 9.99 -29.30
CA VAL A 48 -24.07 10.66 -28.31
C VAL A 48 -25.10 9.63 -27.86
N TYR A 49 -24.80 8.90 -26.79
CA TYR A 49 -25.83 8.19 -26.04
C TYR A 49 -26.88 9.24 -25.63
N ARG A 50 -28.01 9.26 -26.34
CA ARG A 50 -29.14 10.14 -26.03
C ARG A 50 -29.69 9.68 -24.68
N MET A 51 -29.22 10.30 -23.59
CA MET A 51 -29.70 9.96 -22.26
C MET A 51 -31.22 10.12 -22.24
N PRO A 52 -31.99 9.12 -21.78
CA PRO A 52 -33.44 9.23 -21.76
C PRO A 52 -33.81 10.45 -20.91
N LYS A 53 -34.64 11.32 -21.48
CA LYS A 53 -35.19 12.51 -20.82
C LYS A 53 -35.76 12.05 -19.48
N SER A 54 -35.12 12.43 -18.37
CA SER A 54 -35.66 12.11 -17.05
C SER A 54 -36.95 12.91 -16.89
N GLU A 55 -38.08 12.22 -16.99
CA GLU A 55 -39.35 12.83 -16.66
C GLU A 55 -39.26 13.34 -15.22
N LYS A 56 -39.33 14.67 -15.07
CA LYS A 56 -39.43 15.31 -13.75
C LYS A 56 -40.76 14.85 -13.17
N LYS A 57 -40.72 13.88 -12.25
CA LYS A 57 -41.92 13.44 -11.53
C LYS A 57 -42.57 14.67 -10.90
N GLY A 58 -43.84 14.90 -11.25
CA GLY A 58 -44.63 16.00 -10.71
C GLY A 58 -44.58 16.00 -9.19
N GLY A 59 -44.36 17.18 -8.60
CA GLY A 59 -44.41 17.34 -7.16
C GLY A 59 -45.81 17.02 -6.62
N ARG A 60 -45.88 16.75 -5.31
CA ARG A 60 -47.13 16.54 -4.58
C ARG A 60 -48.07 17.75 -4.82
N PRO A 61 -49.33 17.55 -5.22
CA PRO A 61 -50.25 18.67 -5.52
C PRO A 61 -50.60 19.52 -4.29
N ASN A 62 -50.47 18.97 -3.07
CA ASN A 62 -50.61 19.71 -1.80
C ASN A 62 -49.67 19.13 -0.75
N LYS A 63 -48.94 19.97 -0.02
CA LYS A 63 -47.91 19.62 0.98
C LYS A 63 -48.37 18.63 2.07
N ASN A 64 -49.68 18.54 2.32
CA ASN A 64 -50.25 17.64 3.34
C ASN A 64 -50.86 16.33 2.81
N ARG A 65 -50.88 16.03 1.49
CA ARG A 65 -51.34 14.72 0.92
C ARG A 65 -50.28 13.65 0.52
N PRO A 66 -50.12 12.48 1.17
CA PRO A 66 -49.03 11.55 0.89
C PRO A 66 -48.92 11.18 -0.60
N MET A 67 -47.69 10.97 -1.09
CA MET A 67 -47.43 10.61 -2.47
C MET A 67 -47.21 9.10 -2.58
N GLU A 68 -47.97 8.45 -3.45
CA GLU A 68 -47.80 7.02 -3.74
C GLU A 68 -46.50 6.81 -4.53
N VAL A 69 -45.65 5.92 -4.03
CA VAL A 69 -44.41 5.50 -4.69
C VAL A 69 -44.43 4.00 -4.90
N SER A 70 -43.97 3.55 -6.07
CA SER A 70 -43.91 2.12 -6.38
C SER A 70 -42.94 1.41 -5.44
N SER A 71 -43.39 0.32 -4.82
CA SER A 71 -42.56 -0.57 -3.99
C SER A 71 -41.39 -1.20 -4.73
N LYS A 72 -41.43 -1.21 -6.07
CA LYS A 72 -40.33 -1.68 -6.93
C LYS A 72 -39.14 -0.72 -6.98
N LYS A 73 -39.29 0.53 -6.50
CA LYS A 73 -38.21 1.52 -6.47
C LYS A 73 -37.51 1.45 -5.11
N PRO A 74 -36.28 0.90 -5.03
CA PRO A 74 -35.57 0.80 -3.76
C PRO A 74 -35.19 2.19 -3.25
N VAL A 75 -35.23 2.37 -1.92
CA VAL A 75 -34.75 3.61 -1.28
C VAL A 75 -33.22 3.65 -1.39
N SER A 76 -32.65 4.78 -1.83
CA SER A 76 -31.19 4.93 -1.88
C SER A 76 -30.61 4.87 -0.47
N ARG A 77 -29.72 3.91 -0.21
CA ARG A 77 -29.10 3.69 1.10
C ARG A 77 -27.98 4.69 1.43
N PHE A 78 -27.50 5.44 0.45
CA PHE A 78 -26.31 6.26 0.61
C PHE A 78 -26.67 7.68 1.05
N ARG A 79 -26.29 8.02 2.28
CA ARG A 79 -26.02 9.42 2.65
C ARG A 79 -24.55 9.67 2.31
N GLU A 80 -24.26 10.71 1.55
CA GLU A 80 -22.88 11.16 1.30
C GLU A 80 -22.32 11.80 2.59
N THR A 81 -21.99 10.98 3.58
CA THR A 81 -21.15 11.42 4.69
C THR A 81 -19.74 11.60 4.17
N ILE A 82 -19.36 12.84 3.87
CA ILE A 82 -17.97 13.21 3.59
C ILE A 82 -17.17 12.87 4.85
N GLN A 83 -16.40 11.80 4.80
CA GLN A 83 -15.52 11.43 5.91
C GLN A 83 -14.38 12.43 5.93
N VAL A 84 -14.51 13.47 6.76
CA VAL A 84 -13.42 14.41 7.01
C VAL A 84 -12.27 13.64 7.67
N PRO A 85 -11.03 13.71 7.15
CA PRO A 85 -9.89 13.07 7.79
C PRO A 85 -9.73 13.66 9.19
N LYS A 86 -9.94 12.82 10.21
CA LYS A 86 -9.79 13.23 11.61
C LYS A 86 -8.33 13.55 11.87
N ARG A 87 -8.04 14.79 12.27
CA ARG A 87 -6.69 15.17 12.73
C ARG A 87 -6.44 14.49 14.06
N VAL A 88 -5.59 13.46 14.06
CA VAL A 88 -5.15 12.86 15.32
C VAL A 88 -3.86 13.56 15.73
N VAL A 89 -3.88 14.22 16.89
CA VAL A 89 -2.65 14.73 17.50
C VAL A 89 -1.84 13.53 17.95
N ARG A 90 -0.68 13.35 17.35
CA ARG A 90 0.24 12.26 17.63
C ARG A 90 1.53 12.85 18.18
N ASP A 91 2.12 12.15 19.13
CA ASP A 91 3.41 12.52 19.69
C ASP A 91 4.47 12.28 18.61
N PRO A 92 5.28 13.30 18.24
CA PRO A 92 6.28 13.17 17.19
C PRO A 92 7.31 12.05 17.46
N ARG A 93 7.51 11.65 18.71
CA ARG A 93 8.37 10.52 19.09
C ARG A 93 7.79 9.16 18.67
N PHE A 94 6.48 9.08 18.51
CA PHE A 94 5.74 7.88 18.19
C PHE A 94 5.04 7.98 16.82
N GLU A 95 5.39 8.98 16.01
CA GLU A 95 4.85 9.14 14.67
C GLU A 95 5.47 8.10 13.73
N SER A 96 4.67 7.50 12.85
CA SER A 96 5.19 6.58 11.82
C SER A 96 6.12 7.26 10.81
N LEU A 97 6.08 8.59 10.75
CA LEU A 97 6.95 9.43 9.95
C LEU A 97 8.31 9.69 10.63
N CYS A 98 8.46 9.40 11.93
CA CYS A 98 9.78 9.41 12.56
C CYS A 98 10.59 8.24 11.98
N GLY A 99 11.74 8.53 11.38
CA GLY A 99 12.47 7.59 10.52
C GLY A 99 12.88 6.27 11.20
N THR A 100 13.32 5.31 10.39
CA THR A 100 13.81 4.01 10.90
C THR A 100 15.16 4.14 11.61
N LEU A 101 15.39 3.35 12.66
CA LEU A 101 16.67 3.32 13.37
C LEU A 101 17.78 2.77 12.46
N ASP A 102 18.76 3.62 12.15
CA ASP A 102 20.03 3.21 11.56
C ASP A 102 20.97 2.66 12.66
N ALA A 103 20.99 1.33 12.79
CA ALA A 103 21.79 0.63 13.79
C ALA A 103 23.30 0.85 13.59
N ASP A 104 23.77 0.93 12.35
CA ASP A 104 25.19 1.09 12.04
C ASP A 104 25.65 2.52 12.35
N GLY A 105 24.87 3.52 11.94
CA GLY A 105 25.14 4.91 12.28
C GLY A 105 25.05 5.18 13.77
N PHE A 106 24.08 4.58 14.46
CA PHE A 106 23.98 4.65 15.92
C PHE A 106 25.24 4.08 16.58
N ARG A 107 25.67 2.88 16.16
CA ARG A 107 26.86 2.22 16.72
C ARG A 107 28.12 3.08 16.56
N LYS A 108 28.29 3.72 15.40
CA LYS A 108 29.42 4.62 15.14
C LYS A 108 29.39 5.88 16.00
N ARG A 109 28.22 6.53 16.12
CA ARG A 109 28.07 7.77 16.92
C ARG A 109 28.29 7.53 18.41
N TYR A 110 27.84 6.39 18.91
CA TYR A 110 27.95 6.01 20.32
C TYR A 110 29.06 4.98 20.57
N ASN A 111 30.13 5.02 19.79
CA ASN A 111 31.20 4.03 19.88
C ASN A 111 31.94 4.10 21.23
N PHE A 112 32.07 5.30 21.80
CA PHE A 112 32.70 5.54 23.10
C PHE A 112 32.07 4.70 24.22
N LEU A 113 30.76 4.44 24.18
CA LEU A 113 30.10 3.59 25.18
C LEU A 113 30.71 2.19 25.19
N TYR A 114 31.04 1.64 24.03
CA TYR A 114 31.53 0.27 23.90
C TYR A 114 33.05 0.16 24.05
N GLU A 115 33.79 1.22 23.71
CA GLU A 115 35.25 1.24 23.77
C GLU A 115 35.80 1.72 25.12
N THR A 116 35.16 2.72 25.75
CA THR A 116 35.68 3.36 26.97
C THR A 116 34.79 3.13 28.17
N GLU A 117 33.51 3.53 28.10
CA GLU A 117 32.65 3.62 29.30
C GLU A 117 32.28 2.24 29.85
N LEU A 118 31.70 1.35 29.05
CA LEU A 118 31.26 0.03 29.51
C LEU A 118 32.42 -0.85 30.03
N PRO A 119 33.61 -0.89 29.38
CA PRO A 119 34.77 -1.58 29.95
C PRO A 119 35.23 -0.97 31.29
N ALA A 120 35.25 0.36 31.41
CA ALA A 120 35.64 1.04 32.65
C ALA A 120 34.64 0.77 33.79
N GLU A 121 33.34 0.85 33.52
CA GLU A 121 32.28 0.50 34.48
C GLU A 121 32.42 -0.95 34.95
N ARG A 122 32.64 -1.88 34.03
CA ARG A 122 32.86 -3.30 34.35
C ARG A 122 34.05 -3.48 35.29
N GLU A 123 35.15 -2.78 35.06
CA GLU A 123 36.31 -2.82 35.95
C GLU A 123 36.03 -2.21 37.32
N GLY A 124 35.26 -1.12 37.37
CA GLY A 124 34.76 -0.52 38.61
C GLY A 124 33.94 -1.51 39.42
N LEU A 125 32.92 -2.12 38.82
CA LEU A 125 32.05 -3.12 39.46
C LEU A 125 32.85 -4.34 39.94
N LYS A 126 33.88 -4.77 39.20
CA LYS A 126 34.78 -5.85 39.66
C LYS A 126 35.58 -5.47 40.90
N LYS A 127 35.99 -4.19 41.04
CA LYS A 127 36.69 -3.71 42.23
C LYS A 127 35.74 -3.64 43.43
N GLU A 128 34.50 -3.22 43.21
CA GLU A 128 33.46 -3.21 44.26
C GLU A 128 33.08 -4.61 44.70
N LEU A 129 32.95 -5.54 43.76
CA LEU A 129 32.65 -6.95 44.05
C LEU A 129 33.70 -7.60 44.96
N LYS A 130 34.96 -7.19 44.86
CA LYS A 130 36.05 -7.67 45.74
C LYS A 130 35.98 -7.08 47.15
N LYS A 131 35.32 -5.93 47.32
CA LYS A 131 35.18 -5.23 48.60
C LYS A 131 33.88 -5.55 49.32
N ALA A 132 32.84 -5.91 48.57
CA ALA A 132 31.52 -6.21 49.10
C ALA A 132 31.51 -7.55 49.84
N ASN A 133 30.88 -7.56 51.01
CA ASN A 133 30.68 -8.77 51.83
C ASN A 133 29.22 -9.21 51.86
N ASP A 134 28.29 -8.29 51.64
CA ASP A 134 26.85 -8.58 51.70
C ASP A 134 26.41 -9.42 50.49
N PRO A 135 25.73 -10.57 50.71
CA PRO A 135 25.39 -11.50 49.64
C PRO A 135 24.45 -10.88 48.60
N LYS A 136 23.50 -10.04 49.02
CA LYS A 136 22.56 -9.36 48.11
C LYS A 136 23.27 -8.39 47.16
N VAL A 137 24.19 -7.58 47.71
CA VAL A 137 24.98 -6.61 46.92
C VAL A 137 25.91 -7.34 45.95
N ILE A 138 26.51 -8.46 46.38
CA ILE A 138 27.34 -9.31 45.53
C ILE A 138 26.55 -9.84 44.32
N GLU A 139 25.30 -10.27 44.52
CA GLU A 139 24.43 -10.73 43.44
C GLU A 139 24.08 -9.61 42.46
N GLU A 140 23.71 -8.43 42.96
CA GLU A 140 23.41 -7.26 42.13
C GLU A 140 24.61 -6.85 41.26
N LEU A 141 25.80 -6.76 41.85
CA LEU A 141 27.05 -6.44 41.13
C LEU A 141 27.37 -7.49 40.05
N LYS A 142 27.20 -8.78 40.36
CA LYS A 142 27.37 -9.86 39.37
C LYS A 142 26.37 -9.75 38.23
N ASN A 143 25.10 -9.43 38.54
CA ASN A 143 24.06 -9.25 37.53
C ASN A 143 24.39 -8.09 36.59
N GLN A 144 24.86 -6.96 37.13
CA GLN A 144 25.29 -5.80 36.35
C GLN A 144 26.49 -6.13 35.45
N ILE A 145 27.53 -6.79 35.98
CA ILE A 145 28.66 -7.26 35.17
C ILE A 145 28.18 -8.18 34.03
N SER A 146 27.27 -9.11 34.32
CA SER A 146 26.73 -10.02 33.30
C SER A 146 25.95 -9.29 32.21
N TRP A 147 25.26 -8.20 32.57
CA TRP A 147 24.52 -7.37 31.64
C TRP A 147 25.47 -6.60 30.71
N ILE A 148 26.54 -6.01 31.26
CA ILE A 148 27.59 -5.34 30.47
C ILE A 148 28.26 -6.35 29.52
N ASP A 149 28.61 -7.54 30.01
CA ASP A 149 29.24 -8.59 29.20
C ASP A 149 28.33 -9.04 28.04
N LYS A 150 27.01 -9.15 28.28
CA LYS A 150 26.01 -9.42 27.23
C LYS A 150 25.93 -8.29 26.20
N GLN A 151 25.96 -7.03 26.63
CA GLN A 151 25.94 -5.88 25.73
C GLN A 151 27.16 -5.87 24.81
N LEU A 152 28.36 -6.05 25.37
CA LEU A 152 29.60 -6.11 24.60
C LEU A 152 29.59 -7.28 23.60
N LYS A 153 29.19 -8.48 24.04
CA LYS A 153 29.14 -9.68 23.19
C LYS A 153 28.10 -9.57 22.06
N SER A 154 26.93 -9.01 22.35
CA SER A 154 25.88 -8.86 21.33
C SER A 154 26.29 -7.91 20.20
N GLY A 155 27.07 -6.87 20.52
CA GLY A 155 27.60 -5.93 19.54
C GLY A 155 28.68 -6.55 18.66
N SER A 156 29.59 -7.34 19.23
CA SER A 156 30.69 -7.96 18.48
C SER A 156 30.18 -8.98 17.46
N VAL A 157 29.23 -9.86 17.85
CA VAL A 157 28.67 -10.89 16.95
C VAL A 157 27.99 -10.27 15.73
N LYS A 158 27.17 -9.23 15.95
CA LYS A 158 26.49 -8.54 14.83
C LYS A 158 27.49 -7.89 13.87
N HIS A 159 28.57 -7.33 14.39
CA HIS A 159 29.62 -6.70 13.58
C HIS A 159 30.45 -7.73 12.82
N THR A 160 30.77 -8.88 13.42
CA THR A 160 31.47 -9.96 12.72
C THR A 160 30.62 -10.50 11.58
N ASP A 161 29.34 -10.76 11.84
CA ASP A 161 28.43 -11.33 10.84
C ASP A 161 28.24 -10.39 9.64
N SER A 162 28.06 -9.09 9.92
CA SER A 162 27.93 -8.08 8.87
C SER A 162 29.21 -7.93 8.04
N LYS A 163 30.38 -7.99 8.68
CA LYS A 163 31.68 -7.94 8.01
C LYS A 163 31.87 -9.15 7.08
N ILE A 164 31.57 -10.35 7.55
CA ILE A 164 31.68 -11.57 6.74
C ILE A 164 30.72 -11.52 5.54
N LEU A 165 29.48 -11.08 5.75
CA LEU A 165 28.51 -10.90 4.66
C LEU A 165 28.99 -9.85 3.64
N ALA A 166 29.58 -8.76 4.11
CA ALA A 166 30.14 -7.72 3.24
C ALA A 166 31.33 -8.25 2.43
N GLU A 167 32.23 -9.00 3.04
CA GLU A 167 33.36 -9.65 2.38
C GLU A 167 32.90 -10.66 1.32
N HIS A 168 31.89 -11.48 1.62
CA HIS A 168 31.31 -12.39 0.64
C HIS A 168 30.70 -11.64 -0.56
N LYS A 169 29.88 -10.62 -0.29
CA LYS A 169 29.30 -9.78 -1.37
C LYS A 169 30.38 -9.11 -2.21
N LYS A 170 31.49 -8.71 -1.61
CA LYS A 170 32.63 -8.12 -2.33
C LYS A 170 33.29 -9.14 -3.25
N LYS A 171 33.58 -10.35 -2.75
CA LYS A 171 34.14 -11.46 -3.55
C LYS A 171 33.26 -11.83 -4.73
N GLU A 172 31.94 -11.95 -4.52
CA GLU A 172 30.98 -12.24 -5.61
C GLU A 172 30.93 -11.14 -6.65
N ARG A 173 30.98 -9.87 -6.22
CA ARG A 173 31.02 -8.72 -7.13
C ARG A 173 32.29 -8.74 -7.98
N GLU A 174 33.43 -9.08 -7.40
CA GLU A 174 34.70 -9.23 -8.11
C GLU A 174 34.66 -10.40 -9.10
N ALA A 175 34.14 -11.56 -8.70
CA ALA A 175 33.93 -12.70 -9.59
C ALA A 175 33.01 -12.37 -10.78
N THR A 176 31.94 -11.63 -10.53
CA THR A 176 31.00 -11.16 -11.58
C THR A 176 31.68 -10.21 -12.55
N LYS A 177 32.52 -9.28 -12.05
CA LYS A 177 33.32 -8.39 -12.90
C LYS A 177 34.28 -9.18 -13.81
N GLN A 178 34.79 -10.32 -13.34
CA GLN A 178 35.62 -11.24 -14.13
C GLN A 178 34.80 -12.13 -15.09
N GLY A 179 33.49 -11.92 -15.22
CA GLY A 179 32.61 -12.66 -16.14
C GLY A 179 32.05 -13.96 -15.59
N LYS A 180 32.29 -14.30 -14.31
CA LYS A 180 31.64 -15.46 -13.68
C LYS A 180 30.16 -15.16 -13.38
N ARG A 181 29.33 -16.20 -13.33
CA ARG A 181 27.90 -16.06 -13.04
C ARG A 181 27.70 -15.59 -11.59
N PRO A 182 26.91 -14.53 -11.33
CA PRO A 182 26.70 -14.02 -9.97
C PRO A 182 26.03 -15.07 -9.08
N PHE A 183 26.59 -15.30 -7.88
CA PHE A 183 26.04 -16.23 -6.90
C PHE A 183 25.48 -15.49 -5.68
N TYR A 184 24.23 -15.80 -5.35
CA TYR A 184 23.52 -15.20 -4.21
C TYR A 184 23.32 -16.25 -3.12
N ILE A 185 23.84 -15.98 -1.92
CA ILE A 185 23.64 -16.88 -0.77
C ILE A 185 22.16 -16.87 -0.39
N LYS A 186 21.57 -18.06 -0.29
CA LYS A 186 20.20 -18.25 0.23
C LYS A 186 20.14 -17.89 1.72
N LYS A 187 19.05 -17.29 2.18
CA LYS A 187 18.86 -16.86 3.58
C LYS A 187 19.16 -17.97 4.61
N CYS A 188 18.77 -19.22 4.34
CA CYS A 188 19.03 -20.37 5.21
C CYS A 188 20.52 -20.72 5.34
N ASN A 189 21.32 -20.46 4.31
CA ASN A 189 22.75 -20.78 4.30
C ASN A 189 23.59 -19.67 4.95
N VAL A 190 23.03 -18.47 5.15
CA VAL A 190 23.73 -17.35 5.79
C VAL A 190 24.18 -17.70 7.21
N CYS A 191 23.37 -18.43 7.98
CA CYS A 191 23.74 -18.85 9.34
C CYS A 191 24.76 -19.99 9.39
N ILE A 192 24.94 -20.73 8.29
CA ILE A 192 25.81 -21.92 8.20
C ILE A 192 27.19 -21.54 7.65
N SER A 193 27.26 -20.52 6.78
CA SER A 193 28.51 -20.05 6.17
C SER A 193 29.24 -18.97 6.95
N LEU A 194 28.62 -18.41 7.99
CA LEU A 194 29.33 -17.67 9.03
C LEU A 194 30.15 -18.70 9.81
N PRO A 195 31.49 -18.57 9.85
CA PRO A 195 32.35 -19.60 10.40
C PRO A 195 31.91 -19.88 11.85
N PRO A 196 31.48 -21.10 12.20
CA PRO A 196 31.52 -21.49 13.59
C PRO A 196 32.99 -21.39 13.99
N TYR A 197 33.25 -20.77 15.13
CA TYR A 197 34.54 -20.82 15.83
C TYR A 197 35.23 -22.14 15.50
N SER A 198 36.44 -22.07 14.94
CA SER A 198 37.29 -23.23 14.74
C SER A 198 37.56 -23.84 16.11
N LEU A 199 36.67 -24.72 16.56
CA LEU A 199 36.93 -25.63 17.67
C LEU A 199 37.99 -26.57 17.13
N SER A 200 39.25 -26.25 17.42
CA SER A 200 40.35 -27.19 17.37
C SER A 200 39.98 -28.35 18.30
N ILE A 201 39.42 -29.40 17.72
CA ILE A 201 39.24 -30.68 18.42
C ILE A 201 40.67 -31.16 18.73
N PRO A 202 41.08 -31.25 20.01
CA PRO A 202 42.37 -31.83 20.32
C PRO A 202 42.28 -33.31 19.96
N VAL A 203 43.09 -33.71 18.98
CA VAL A 203 43.34 -35.12 18.67
C VAL A 203 44.15 -35.66 19.85
N PHE A 204 43.59 -36.66 20.54
CA PHE A 204 44.27 -37.44 21.57
C PHE A 204 44.96 -38.63 20.92
#